data_AF-A0A3B0TA08-F1
#
_entry.id   AF-A0A3B0TA08-F1
#
_cell.length_a   1.000
_cell.length_b   1.000
_cell.length_c   1.000
_cell.angle_alpha   90.00
_cell.angle_beta   90.00
_cell.angle_gamma   90.00
#
_symmetry.space_group_name_H-M   'P 1'
#
loop_
_entity.id
_entity.type
_entity.pdbx_description
1 polymer ?
#
loop_
_entity_poly.entity_id
_entity_poly.type
_entity_poly.pdbx_seq_one_letter_code
_entity_poly.pdbx_strand_id
1 'polypeptide(L)'
;MKRTKFKIKSKILLLGATTISLCSSLFDWAKYKTEKGAVKMHTLLDYDGHLPTYVNITDGKTADNKGAYHIPLSKGSVIVADRFYSDFALLNIWDSNQVYFVVRHKSNIKFNTIKGSALPEQRHQHVLKG
;
A
#
# COMPACT_ATOMS: atom_id res chain seq x y z
N MET A 1 -11.47 13.16 -24.31
CA MET A 1 -10.61 12.01 -23.95
C MET A 1 -11.44 10.73 -24.05
N LYS A 2 -11.24 9.89 -25.07
CA LYS A 2 -11.95 8.60 -25.19
C LYS A 2 -11.39 7.65 -24.12
N ARG A 3 -12.20 7.28 -23.12
CA ARG A 3 -11.88 6.20 -22.17
C ARG A 3 -11.80 4.89 -22.95
N THR A 4 -10.60 4.38 -23.19
CA THR A 4 -10.40 3.01 -23.64
C THR A 4 -10.83 2.07 -22.51
N LYS A 5 -11.64 1.05 -22.83
CA LYS A 5 -12.02 -0.01 -21.88
C LYS A 5 -10.81 -0.91 -21.64
N PHE A 6 -9.88 -0.44 -20.82
CA PHE A 6 -8.77 -1.26 -20.33
C PHE A 6 -9.28 -2.14 -19.19
N LYS A 7 -9.21 -3.46 -19.37
CA LYS A 7 -9.61 -4.43 -18.35
C LYS A 7 -8.34 -5.11 -17.82
N ILE A 8 -8.02 -4.81 -16.56
CA ILE A 8 -6.95 -5.51 -15.84
C ILE A 8 -7.51 -6.89 -15.46
N LYS A 9 -6.80 -7.96 -15.84
CA LYS A 9 -7.21 -9.34 -15.53
C LYS A 9 -6.84 -9.77 -14.11
N SER A 10 -5.94 -9.03 -13.47
CA SER A 10 -5.47 -9.28 -12.10
C SER A 10 -6.38 -8.64 -11.07
N LYS A 11 -6.52 -9.29 -9.91
CA LYS A 11 -7.19 -8.71 -8.75
C LYS A 11 -6.41 -7.50 -8.23
N ILE A 12 -7.07 -6.34 -8.14
CA ILE A 12 -6.46 -5.10 -7.63
C ILE A 12 -6.86 -4.92 -6.17
N LEU A 13 -5.87 -4.77 -5.31
CA LEU A 13 -6.04 -4.60 -3.87
C LEU A 13 -5.49 -3.24 -3.45
N LEU A 14 -6.28 -2.42 -2.77
CA LEU A 14 -5.85 -1.13 -2.25
C LEU A 14 -5.46 -1.28 -0.79
N LEU A 15 -4.25 -0.88 -0.43
CA LEU A 15 -3.75 -0.92 0.94
C LEU A 15 -3.64 0.49 1.50
N GLY A 16 -4.25 0.72 2.66
CA GLY A 16 -4.18 1.99 3.38
C GLY A 16 -4.28 1.80 4.89
N ALA A 17 -3.89 2.83 5.63
CA ALA A 17 -4.02 2.84 7.08
C ALA A 17 -4.77 4.10 7.54
N THR A 18 -5.61 3.96 8.57
CA THR A 18 -6.34 5.06 9.22
C THR A 18 -6.08 5.04 10.72
N THR A 19 -5.67 6.17 11.28
CA THR A 19 -5.49 6.31 12.74
C THR A 19 -6.77 6.84 13.37
N ILE A 20 -7.30 6.10 14.34
CA ILE A 20 -8.50 6.46 15.10
C ILE A 20 -8.05 6.87 16.50
N SER A 21 -8.37 8.09 16.91
CA SER A 21 -8.04 8.60 18.24
C SER A 21 -9.01 8.04 19.28
N LEU A 22 -8.50 7.62 20.43
CA LEU A 22 -9.25 7.05 21.53
C LEU A 22 -9.07 7.87 22.81
N CYS A 23 -10.10 7.87 23.67
CA CYS A 23 -9.97 8.37 25.03
C CYS A 23 -9.20 7.34 25.88
N SER A 24 -8.10 7.75 26.51
CA SER A 24 -7.20 6.85 27.24
C SER A 24 -7.87 6.13 28.41
N SER A 25 -8.99 6.64 28.94
CA SER A 25 -9.69 6.05 30.08
C SER A 25 -10.36 4.71 29.78
N LEU A 26 -10.54 4.35 28.51
CA LEU A 26 -11.23 3.10 28.10
C LEU A 26 -10.30 2.07 27.44
N PHE A 27 -9.08 2.45 27.05
CA PHE A 27 -8.20 1.62 26.21
C PHE A 27 -6.73 1.70 26.63
N ASP A 28 -6.40 1.10 27.78
CA ASP A 28 -5.05 1.12 28.36
C ASP A 28 -3.97 0.50 27.47
N TRP A 29 -4.33 -0.48 26.62
CA TRP A 29 -3.42 -1.15 25.69
C TRP A 29 -3.04 -0.29 24.47
N ALA A 30 -3.79 0.80 24.19
CA ALA A 30 -3.67 1.59 22.97
C ALA A 30 -2.94 2.94 23.17
N LYS A 31 -1.97 3.02 24.08
CA LYS A 31 -1.28 4.29 24.45
C LYS A 31 -0.37 4.81 23.33
N TYR A 32 -0.74 5.94 22.71
CA TYR A 32 -0.01 6.59 21.62
C TYR A 32 0.87 7.76 22.09
N LYS A 33 0.33 8.69 22.90
CA LYS A 33 1.04 9.74 23.65
C LYS A 33 0.44 9.90 25.06
N THR A 34 1.16 10.56 25.97
CA THR A 34 0.95 10.64 27.43
C THR A 34 -0.49 10.80 27.95
N GLU A 35 -1.42 11.34 27.16
CA GLU A 35 -2.84 11.51 27.57
C GLU A 35 -3.88 10.97 26.55
N LYS A 36 -3.47 10.53 25.35
CA LYS A 36 -4.39 10.10 24.28
C LYS A 36 -4.00 8.73 23.73
N GLY A 37 -4.95 7.79 23.78
CA GLY A 37 -4.85 6.51 23.10
C GLY A 37 -5.11 6.67 21.60
N ALA A 38 -4.55 5.79 20.79
CA ALA A 38 -4.92 5.69 19.38
C ALA A 38 -4.72 4.25 18.91
N VAL A 39 -5.59 3.83 18.01
CA VAL A 39 -5.43 2.59 17.24
C VAL A 39 -5.21 2.95 15.79
N LYS A 40 -4.50 2.08 15.07
CA LYS A 40 -4.33 2.19 13.64
C LYS A 40 -5.01 0.99 12.98
N MET A 41 -5.87 1.28 12.02
CA MET A 41 -6.56 0.30 11.20
C MET A 41 -5.88 0.23 9.84
N HIS A 42 -5.20 -0.89 9.56
CA HIS A 42 -4.62 -1.20 8.25
C HIS A 42 -5.63 -2.03 7.47
N THR A 43 -6.05 -1.52 6.31
CA THR A 43 -7.16 -2.07 5.54
C THR A 43 -6.70 -2.42 4.14
N LEU A 44 -7.02 -3.63 3.72
CA LEU A 44 -6.91 -4.11 2.34
C LEU A 44 -8.31 -4.10 1.72
N LEU A 45 -8.48 -3.35 0.63
CA LEU A 45 -9.76 -3.19 -0.06
C LEU A 45 -9.71 -3.86 -1.43
N ASP A 46 -10.74 -4.61 -1.78
CA ASP A 46 -10.95 -5.09 -3.15
C ASP A 46 -11.41 -3.92 -4.02
N TYR A 47 -10.65 -3.59 -5.07
CA TYR A 47 -11.00 -2.48 -5.97
C TYR A 47 -12.30 -2.75 -6.74
N ASP A 48 -12.52 -3.99 -7.19
CA ASP A 48 -13.69 -4.32 -8.00
C ASP A 48 -14.94 -4.44 -7.10
N GLY A 49 -14.78 -5.11 -5.95
CA GLY A 49 -15.87 -5.35 -5.01
C GLY A 49 -16.19 -4.16 -4.10
N HIS A 50 -15.29 -3.18 -3.97
CA HIS A 50 -15.36 -2.07 -3.01
C HIS A 50 -15.53 -2.51 -1.54
N LEU A 51 -15.13 -3.75 -1.22
CA LEU A 51 -15.26 -4.34 0.10
C LEU A 51 -13.88 -4.57 0.74
N PRO A 52 -13.75 -4.39 2.07
CA PRO A 52 -12.53 -4.75 2.77
C PRO A 52 -12.35 -6.27 2.73
N THR A 53 -11.19 -6.71 2.23
CA THR A 53 -10.81 -8.13 2.22
C THR A 53 -10.02 -8.51 3.47
N TYR A 54 -9.41 -7.53 4.13
CA TYR A 54 -8.65 -7.72 5.36
C TYR A 54 -8.56 -6.42 6.14
N VAL A 55 -8.64 -6.53 7.47
CA VAL A 55 -8.44 -5.42 8.40
C VAL A 55 -7.57 -5.90 9.55
N ASN A 56 -6.47 -5.19 9.79
CA ASN A 56 -5.59 -5.39 10.93
C ASN A 56 -5.61 -4.16 11.82
N ILE A 57 -5.93 -4.32 13.10
CA ILE A 57 -5.96 -3.22 14.07
C ILE A 57 -4.74 -3.37 14.97
N THR A 58 -3.91 -2.34 15.00
CA THR A 58 -2.71 -2.26 15.83
C THR A 58 -2.79 -1.07 16.76
N ASP A 59 -1.83 -0.95 17.68
CA ASP A 59 -1.61 0.33 18.36
C ASP A 59 -1.33 1.46 17.36
N GLY A 60 -1.54 2.70 17.77
CA GLY A 60 -1.33 3.87 16.93
C GLY A 60 0.14 4.14 16.55
N LYS A 61 1.11 3.52 17.25
CA LYS A 61 2.55 3.73 17.03
C LYS A 61 3.09 2.86 15.90
N THR A 62 2.42 1.76 15.61
CA THR A 62 2.80 0.82 14.55
C THR A 62 2.91 1.54 13.21
N ALA A 63 4.06 1.43 12.55
CA ALA A 63 4.27 2.00 11.23
C ALA A 63 3.46 1.26 10.16
N ASP A 64 3.03 1.96 9.11
CA ASP A 64 2.10 1.43 8.09
C ASP A 64 2.69 0.20 7.37
N ASN A 65 3.97 0.27 6.99
CA ASN A 65 4.69 -0.87 6.41
C ASN A 65 4.73 -2.08 7.35
N LYS A 66 4.86 -1.88 8.67
CA LYS A 66 4.90 -2.99 9.65
C LYS A 66 3.54 -3.67 9.78
N GLY A 67 2.44 -2.92 9.68
CA GLY A 67 1.09 -3.47 9.63
C GLY A 67 0.80 -4.33 8.39
N ALA A 68 1.65 -4.23 7.35
CA ALA A 68 1.47 -4.90 6.08
C ALA A 68 2.28 -6.20 5.88
N TYR A 69 3.10 -6.64 6.85
CA TYR A 69 3.96 -7.81 6.67
C TYR A 69 3.18 -9.14 6.55
N HIS A 70 1.99 -9.21 7.14
CA HIS A 70 1.20 -10.44 7.24
C HIS A 70 -0.17 -10.35 6.56
N ILE A 71 -0.32 -9.43 5.60
CA ILE A 71 -1.59 -9.29 4.86
C ILE A 71 -1.79 -10.49 3.92
N PRO A 72 -3.01 -11.05 3.84
CA PRO A 72 -3.30 -12.19 2.99
C PRO A 72 -3.46 -11.73 1.53
N LEU A 73 -2.41 -11.93 0.72
CA LEU A 73 -2.40 -11.60 -0.70
C LEU A 73 -2.49 -12.85 -1.56
N SER A 74 -3.33 -12.80 -2.58
CA SER A 74 -3.43 -13.88 -3.57
C SER A 74 -2.36 -13.71 -4.66
N LYS A 75 -1.66 -14.78 -5.01
CA LYS A 75 -0.73 -14.82 -6.15
C LYS A 75 -1.37 -14.24 -7.42
N GLY A 76 -0.60 -13.45 -8.17
CA GLY A 76 -1.03 -12.77 -9.40
C GLY A 76 -1.87 -11.51 -9.18
N SER A 77 -2.16 -11.13 -7.93
CA SER A 77 -2.80 -9.86 -7.60
C SER A 77 -1.83 -8.68 -7.74
N VAL A 78 -2.41 -7.47 -7.85
CA VAL A 78 -1.69 -6.21 -7.83
C VAL A 78 -2.09 -5.45 -6.58
N ILE A 79 -1.14 -5.17 -5.70
CA ILE A 79 -1.36 -4.30 -4.54
C ILE A 79 -1.00 -2.86 -4.88
N VAL A 80 -1.88 -1.92 -4.55
CA VAL A 80 -1.66 -0.48 -4.70
C VAL A 80 -1.58 0.14 -3.32
N ALA A 81 -0.44 0.73 -3.00
CA ALA A 81 -0.18 1.31 -1.68
C ALA A 81 0.54 2.66 -1.80
N ASP A 82 0.51 3.45 -0.72
CA ASP A 82 1.22 4.73 -0.70
C ASP A 82 2.73 4.61 -0.38
N ARG A 83 3.39 5.76 -0.23
CA ARG A 83 4.83 5.85 0.00
C ARG A 83 5.27 5.30 1.36
N PHE A 84 4.39 5.22 2.35
CA PHE A 84 4.74 4.67 3.66
C PHE A 84 4.97 3.16 3.59
N TYR A 85 4.47 2.50 2.55
CA TYR A 85 4.72 1.08 2.24
C TYR A 85 5.93 0.84 1.33
N SER A 86 6.62 1.90 0.88
CA SER A 86 7.87 1.78 0.10
C SER A 86 9.03 1.35 1.01
N ASP A 87 9.05 0.06 1.34
CA ASP A 87 10.02 -0.65 2.18
C ASP A 87 10.52 -1.88 1.41
N PHE A 88 11.82 -1.93 1.05
CA PHE A 88 12.31 -2.96 0.15
C PHE A 88 12.17 -4.38 0.69
N ALA A 89 12.21 -4.59 2.01
CA ALA A 89 11.97 -5.91 2.58
C ALA A 89 10.51 -6.32 2.41
N LEU A 90 9.56 -5.41 2.65
CA LEU A 90 8.14 -5.63 2.40
C LEU A 90 7.86 -5.90 0.91
N LEU A 91 8.43 -5.08 0.02
CA LEU A 91 8.28 -5.25 -1.42
C LEU A 91 8.83 -6.60 -1.90
N ASN A 92 9.97 -7.02 -1.35
CA ASN A 92 10.56 -8.33 -1.66
C ASN A 92 9.67 -9.49 -1.19
N ILE A 93 8.99 -9.36 -0.04
CA ILE A 93 8.02 -10.36 0.42
C ILE A 93 6.87 -10.49 -0.59
N TRP A 94 6.32 -9.37 -1.07
CA TRP A 94 5.23 -9.40 -2.07
C TRP A 94 5.70 -10.03 -3.38
N ASP A 95 6.85 -9.61 -3.90
CA ASP A 95 7.43 -10.15 -5.12
C ASP A 95 7.70 -11.66 -5.02
N SER A 96 8.32 -12.11 -3.92
CA SER A 96 8.61 -13.52 -3.66
C SER A 96 7.34 -14.39 -3.60
N ASN A 97 6.20 -13.79 -3.21
CA ASN A 97 4.89 -14.43 -3.21
C ASN A 97 4.13 -14.28 -4.54
N GLN A 98 4.81 -13.81 -5.59
CA GLN A 98 4.24 -13.58 -6.92
C GLN A 98 3.08 -12.59 -6.89
N VAL A 99 3.20 -11.57 -6.04
CA VAL A 99 2.27 -10.44 -5.96
C VAL A 99 2.94 -9.21 -6.55
N TYR A 100 2.29 -8.61 -7.53
CA TYR A 100 2.75 -7.38 -8.14
C TYR A 100 2.38 -6.19 -7.27
N PHE A 101 3.14 -5.10 -7.33
CA PHE A 101 2.86 -3.91 -6.53
C PHE A 101 3.03 -2.62 -7.30
N VAL A 102 2.23 -1.63 -6.91
CA VAL A 102 2.34 -0.23 -7.31
C VAL A 102 2.43 0.59 -6.03
N VAL A 103 3.62 1.15 -5.77
CA VAL A 103 3.84 2.00 -4.61
C VAL A 103 4.32 3.38 -5.04
N ARG A 104 3.92 4.40 -4.30
CA ARG A 104 4.49 5.75 -4.49
C ARG A 104 5.93 5.76 -3.99
N HIS A 105 6.85 6.29 -4.79
CA HIS A 105 8.24 6.44 -4.36
C HIS A 105 8.35 7.40 -3.16
N LYS A 106 9.28 7.10 -2.25
CA LYS A 106 9.76 8.09 -1.28
C LYS A 106 10.67 9.09 -1.98
N SER A 107 10.65 10.35 -1.55
CA SER A 107 11.46 11.42 -2.12
C SER A 107 12.97 11.19 -2.00
N ASN A 108 13.40 10.31 -1.11
CA ASN A 108 14.80 9.99 -0.85
C ASN A 108 15.27 8.66 -1.48
N ILE A 109 14.51 8.08 -2.42
CA ILE A 109 14.95 6.88 -3.14
C ILE A 109 16.17 7.22 -4.00
N LYS A 110 17.25 6.46 -3.80
CA LYS A 110 18.41 6.43 -4.69
C LYS A 110 18.20 5.29 -5.66
N PHE A 111 18.27 5.57 -6.95
CA PHE A 111 18.18 4.57 -8.00
C PHE A 111 19.18 4.89 -9.10
N ASN A 112 19.69 3.84 -9.74
CA ASN A 112 20.47 3.96 -10.96
C ASN A 112 19.67 3.29 -12.07
N THR A 113 19.41 4.00 -13.17
CA THR A 113 18.75 3.41 -14.33
C THR A 113 19.76 2.52 -15.06
N ILE A 114 19.50 1.21 -15.07
CA ILE A 114 20.37 0.21 -15.73
C ILE A 114 20.04 0.11 -17.22
N LYS A 115 18.77 0.24 -17.58
CA LYS A 115 18.31 0.13 -18.97
C LYS A 115 17.03 0.93 -19.14
N GLY A 116 17.05 1.91 -20.04
CA GLY A 116 15.87 2.67 -20.44
C GLY A 116 15.18 2.03 -21.64
N SER A 117 13.88 1.82 -21.58
CA SER A 117 13.10 1.44 -22.77
C SER A 117 12.59 2.69 -23.50
N ALA A 118 12.53 2.63 -24.84
CA ALA A 118 11.86 3.66 -25.63
C ALA A 118 10.38 3.68 -25.24
N LEU A 119 9.90 4.85 -24.80
CA LEU A 119 8.50 5.00 -24.45
C LEU A 119 7.65 5.23 -25.71
N PRO A 120 6.41 4.72 -25.75
CA PRO A 120 5.49 4.94 -26.87
C PRO A 120 5.29 6.43 -27.14
N GLU A 121 5.11 6.81 -28.41
CA GLU A 121 4.92 8.21 -28.82
C GLU A 121 3.64 8.83 -28.22
N GLN A 122 2.57 8.03 -28.09
CA GLN A 122 1.30 8.45 -27.49
C GLN A 122 1.20 8.06 -26.01
N ARG A 123 1.87 8.83 -25.14
CA ARG A 123 1.89 8.57 -23.68
C ARG A 123 1.29 9.69 -22.86
N HIS A 124 0.74 9.32 -21.72
CA HIS A 124 0.38 10.26 -20.67
C HIS A 124 1.64 10.93 -20.11
N GLN A 125 1.55 12.23 -19.82
CA GLN A 125 2.68 13.08 -19.40
C GLN A 125 3.40 12.60 -18.12
N HIS A 126 2.76 11.75 -17.32
CA HIS A 126 3.27 11.30 -16.02
C HIS A 126 3.90 9.90 -16.05
N VAL A 127 4.04 9.27 -17.22
CA VAL A 127 4.74 7.99 -17.35
C VAL A 127 6.24 8.25 -17.45
N LEU A 128 6.97 7.92 -16.39
CA LEU A 128 8.43 8.00 -16.36
C LEU A 128 9.05 6.94 -17.29
N LYS A 129 10.18 7.27 -17.91
CA LYS A 129 11.00 6.28 -18.62
C LYS A 129 11.49 5.26 -17.60
N GLY A 130 11.06 4.01 -17.75
CA GLY A 130 11.62 2.84 -17.07
C GLY A 130 12.92 2.44 -17.73
#